data_AF-A0A0C4BL25-F1
#
_entry.id   AF-A0A0C4BL25-F1
#
_cell.length_a   1.000
_cell.length_b   1.000
_cell.length_c   1.000
_cell.angle_alpha   90.00
_cell.angle_beta   90.00
_cell.angle_gamma   90.00
#
_symmetry.space_group_name_H-M   'P 1'
#
loop_
_entity.id
_entity.type
_entity.pdbx_description
1 polymer ?
#
loop_
_entity_poly.entity_id
_entity_poly.type
_entity_poly.pdbx_seq_one_letter_code
_entity_poly.pdbx_strand_id
1 'polypeptide(L)'
;MAEDSNIRSVESYHSRHLSSSHTPKATDADACKHRIPSGYSLKHWEPSEEPILLLGSVFDANNLGKWIYDWTTYCHGPSAPISDMAGDMWLLLIQLADKVKRAKKIVGHIYSAADRDRVEKFIEAGCCLTEKLRSLLKICEAPMLKVAKRSQAGLGENAGVEFVETLFGRDQKLDMTEKFMHSVRHFNLHFDDHCEGILQKPVR
;
A
#
# COMPACT_ATOMS: atom_id res chain seq x y z
N MET A 1 32.06 12.39 45.86
CA MET A 1 31.00 13.10 45.12
C MET A 1 31.19 12.74 43.66
N ALA A 2 30.43 11.77 43.18
CA ALA A 2 30.48 11.26 41.82
C ALA A 2 29.14 11.56 41.16
N GLU A 3 29.17 12.29 40.05
CA GLU A 3 28.00 12.59 39.22
C GLU A 3 27.91 11.54 38.10
N ASP A 4 27.03 10.56 38.30
CA ASP A 4 26.59 9.66 37.24
C ASP A 4 25.54 10.37 36.37
N SER A 5 25.92 10.67 35.12
CA SER A 5 25.04 11.25 34.12
C SER A 5 24.22 10.15 33.45
N ASN A 6 22.98 10.00 33.93
CA ASN A 6 21.97 9.07 33.46
C ASN A 6 21.52 9.39 32.01
N ILE A 7 21.97 8.57 31.05
CA ILE A 7 21.51 8.56 29.66
C ILE A 7 20.05 8.08 29.64
N ARG A 8 19.10 8.98 29.38
CA ARG A 8 17.69 8.63 29.22
C ARG A 8 17.49 7.84 27.92
N SER A 9 17.08 6.59 28.09
CA SER A 9 16.64 5.65 27.05
C SER A 9 15.60 6.28 26.12
N VAL A 10 15.84 6.15 24.80
CA VAL A 10 14.93 6.54 23.72
C VAL A 10 13.95 5.39 23.48
N GLU A 11 13.00 5.20 24.38
CA GLU A 11 11.93 4.19 24.25
C GLU A 11 10.59 4.79 24.68
N SER A 12 9.92 5.56 23.81
CA SER A 12 8.48 5.82 23.95
C SER A 12 7.85 6.49 22.71
N TYR A 13 7.97 5.87 21.53
CA TYR A 13 7.08 6.18 20.39
C TYR A 13 6.41 4.95 19.79
N HIS A 14 6.36 3.84 20.54
CA HIS A 14 5.44 2.75 20.25
C HIS A 14 4.25 2.82 21.21
N SER A 15 3.06 2.72 20.63
CA SER A 15 1.76 2.55 21.29
C SER A 15 0.88 3.79 21.39
N ARG A 16 0.37 4.19 20.23
CA ARG A 16 -1.09 4.27 20.07
C ARG A 16 -1.49 3.42 18.87
N HIS A 17 -1.32 2.11 19.03
CA HIS A 17 -2.14 1.18 18.28
C HIS A 17 -3.60 1.53 18.62
N LEU A 18 -4.35 1.97 17.61
CA LEU A 18 -5.79 1.77 17.60
C LEU A 18 -6.02 0.33 18.03
N SER A 19 -6.76 0.17 19.13
CA SER A 19 -7.05 -1.08 19.81
C SER A 19 -7.25 -2.23 18.82
N SER A 20 -6.57 -3.35 19.08
CA SER A 20 -6.74 -4.65 18.43
C SER A 20 -8.23 -5.04 18.31
N SER A 21 -8.90 -4.58 17.27
CA SER A 21 -10.01 -5.32 16.68
C SER A 21 -9.39 -6.59 16.11
N HIS A 22 -9.97 -7.76 16.40
CA HIS A 22 -9.57 -9.01 15.79
C HIS A 22 -9.67 -8.90 14.26
N THR A 23 -8.60 -8.47 13.60
CA THR A 23 -8.50 -8.53 12.15
C THR A 23 -8.54 -10.01 11.77
N PRO A 24 -9.51 -10.46 10.94
CA PRO A 24 -9.58 -11.84 10.50
C PRO A 24 -8.25 -12.24 9.87
N LYS A 25 -7.63 -13.32 10.37
CA LYS A 25 -6.41 -13.85 9.76
C LYS A 25 -6.76 -14.47 8.42
N ALA A 26 -6.02 -14.10 7.38
CA ALA A 26 -6.20 -14.68 6.06
C ALA A 26 -5.96 -16.18 6.03
N THR A 27 -6.85 -16.89 5.34
CA THR A 27 -6.86 -18.34 5.18
C THR A 27 -6.60 -18.73 3.72
N ASP A 28 -6.27 -20.01 3.49
CA ASP A 28 -6.12 -20.54 2.13
C ASP A 28 -7.42 -20.48 1.32
N ALA A 29 -8.59 -20.50 1.99
CA ALA A 29 -9.89 -20.33 1.34
C ALA A 29 -10.05 -18.90 0.80
N ASP A 30 -9.60 -17.89 1.56
CA ASP A 30 -9.59 -16.49 1.11
C ASP A 30 -8.64 -16.33 -0.08
N ALA A 31 -7.45 -16.92 -0.01
CA ALA A 31 -6.48 -16.92 -1.09
C ALA A 31 -7.06 -17.52 -2.39
N CYS A 32 -7.79 -18.64 -2.27
CA CYS A 32 -8.46 -19.28 -3.40
C CYS A 32 -9.52 -18.37 -4.05
N LYS A 33 -10.34 -17.69 -3.24
CA LYS A 33 -11.36 -16.74 -3.73
C LYS A 33 -10.74 -15.62 -4.57
N HIS A 34 -9.55 -15.16 -4.17
CA HIS A 34 -8.80 -14.12 -4.86
C HIS A 34 -7.80 -14.65 -5.90
N ARG A 35 -7.81 -15.96 -6.18
CA ARG A 35 -6.91 -16.62 -7.14
C ARG A 35 -5.42 -16.40 -6.84
N ILE A 36 -5.07 -16.29 -5.56
CA ILE A 36 -3.70 -16.17 -5.10
C ILE A 36 -3.01 -17.54 -5.25
N PRO A 37 -1.82 -17.63 -5.89
CA PRO A 37 -1.10 -18.89 -6.03
C PRO A 37 -0.70 -19.51 -4.68
N SER A 38 -0.66 -20.84 -4.63
CA SER A 38 -0.20 -21.56 -3.43
C SER A 38 1.25 -21.21 -3.07
N GLY A 39 1.56 -21.25 -1.77
CA GLY A 39 2.88 -20.93 -1.23
C GLY A 39 3.15 -19.44 -0.99
N TYR A 40 2.19 -18.56 -1.31
CA TYR A 40 2.28 -17.15 -0.94
C TYR A 40 2.01 -16.94 0.56
N SER A 41 2.80 -16.09 1.21
CA SER A 41 2.62 -15.69 2.60
C SER A 41 1.45 -14.70 2.71
N LEU A 42 0.41 -15.07 3.47
CA LEU A 42 -0.78 -14.24 3.70
C LEU A 42 -0.68 -13.34 4.95
N LYS A 43 0.49 -13.28 5.60
CA LYS A 43 0.66 -12.64 6.92
C LYS A 43 0.37 -11.13 6.95
N HIS A 44 0.48 -10.46 5.81
CA HIS A 44 0.36 -9.01 5.71
C HIS A 44 -0.88 -8.59 4.92
N TRP A 45 -1.86 -9.49 4.79
CA TRP A 45 -3.08 -9.26 4.02
C TRP A 45 -4.32 -9.47 4.87
N GLU A 46 -5.19 -8.46 4.87
CA GLU A 46 -6.54 -8.59 5.39
C GLU A 46 -7.48 -9.18 4.32
N PRO A 47 -8.21 -10.29 4.58
CA PRO A 47 -9.08 -10.95 3.59
C PRO A 47 -10.19 -10.09 3.00
N SER A 48 -10.54 -9.00 3.68
CA SER A 48 -11.58 -8.06 3.22
C SER A 48 -11.05 -7.03 2.23
N GLU A 49 -9.73 -6.95 2.06
CA GLU A 49 -9.03 -5.99 1.21
C GLU A 49 -8.56 -6.62 -0.10
N GLU A 50 -8.38 -5.78 -1.12
CA GLU A 50 -7.86 -6.21 -2.42
C GLU A 50 -6.38 -6.63 -2.28
N PRO A 51 -6.01 -7.86 -2.69
CA PRO A 51 -4.65 -8.34 -2.53
C PRO A 51 -3.69 -7.74 -3.55
N ILE A 52 -2.47 -7.46 -3.08
CA ILE A 52 -1.33 -6.98 -3.84
C ILE A 52 -0.18 -7.96 -3.60
N LEU A 53 0.31 -8.57 -4.67
CA LEU A 53 1.35 -9.59 -4.60
C LEU A 53 2.73 -8.96 -4.78
N LEU A 54 3.68 -9.33 -3.93
CA LEU A 54 5.09 -8.95 -4.05
C LEU A 54 5.96 -10.08 -3.52
N LEU A 55 6.78 -10.68 -4.40
CA LEU A 55 7.79 -11.70 -4.07
C LEU A 55 7.33 -12.79 -3.10
N GLY A 56 6.23 -13.47 -3.46
CA GLY A 56 5.71 -14.57 -2.65
C GLY A 56 5.01 -14.13 -1.36
N SER A 57 4.77 -12.84 -1.17
CA SER A 57 3.95 -12.30 -0.09
C SER A 57 2.72 -11.59 -0.65
N VAL A 58 1.63 -11.63 0.12
CA VAL A 58 0.39 -10.91 -0.16
C VAL A 58 0.26 -9.77 0.84
N PHE A 59 -0.07 -8.60 0.32
CA PHE A 59 -0.32 -7.38 1.07
C PHE A 59 -1.70 -6.82 0.72
N ASP A 60 -2.31 -6.09 1.65
CA ASP A 60 -3.26 -5.03 1.28
C ASP A 60 -2.55 -3.68 1.11
N ALA A 61 -3.29 -2.66 0.69
CA ALA A 61 -2.73 -1.33 0.41
C ALA A 61 -2.10 -0.67 1.65
N ASN A 62 -2.69 -0.86 2.84
CA ASN A 62 -2.17 -0.28 4.07
C ASN A 62 -0.87 -0.98 4.49
N ASN A 63 -0.88 -2.30 4.55
CA ASN A 63 0.29 -3.10 4.94
C ASN A 63 1.44 -2.96 3.94
N LEU A 64 1.16 -2.87 2.63
CA LEU A 64 2.18 -2.59 1.63
C LEU A 64 2.77 -1.18 1.81
N GLY A 65 1.94 -0.15 1.91
CA GLY A 65 2.41 1.23 2.06
C GLY A 65 3.26 1.41 3.32
N LYS A 66 2.84 0.81 4.43
CA LYS A 66 3.63 0.78 5.66
C LYS A 66 4.96 0.08 5.46
N TRP A 67 4.98 -1.09 4.81
CA TRP A 67 6.21 -1.82 4.53
C TRP A 67 7.20 -1.00 3.70
N ILE A 68 6.72 -0.29 2.65
CA ILE A 68 7.55 0.61 1.84
C ILE A 68 8.12 1.74 2.70
N TYR A 69 7.30 2.38 3.52
CA TYR A 69 7.72 3.46 4.42
C TYR A 69 8.76 3.00 5.44
N ASP A 70 8.51 1.86 6.11
CA ASP A 70 9.43 1.29 7.10
C ASP A 70 10.81 1.01 6.47
N TRP A 71 10.87 0.40 5.28
CA TRP A 71 12.15 0.18 4.59
C TRP A 71 12.81 1.47 4.13
N THR A 72 12.03 2.46 3.68
CA THR A 72 12.59 3.74 3.24
C THR A 72 13.21 4.50 4.42
N THR A 73 12.53 4.52 5.57
CA THR A 73 13.07 5.11 6.81
C THR A 73 14.25 4.32 7.37
N TYR A 74 14.26 3.00 7.20
CA TYR A 74 15.42 2.16 7.52
C TYR A 74 16.65 2.56 6.69
N CYS A 75 16.49 2.76 5.37
CA CYS A 75 17.61 3.06 4.48
C CYS A 75 18.13 4.50 4.59
N HIS A 76 17.23 5.49 4.74
CA HIS A 76 17.57 6.90 4.62
C HIS A 76 17.37 7.73 5.89
N GLY A 77 16.73 7.15 6.91
CA GLY A 77 16.35 7.84 8.14
C GLY A 77 15.01 8.59 8.03
N PRO A 78 14.26 8.74 9.13
CA PRO A 78 12.88 9.25 9.10
C PRO A 78 12.74 10.72 8.68
N SER A 79 13.80 11.53 8.78
CA SER A 79 13.80 12.94 8.37
C SER A 79 14.23 13.15 6.91
N ALA A 80 14.45 12.09 6.14
CA ALA A 80 14.87 12.21 4.76
C ALA A 80 13.69 12.60 3.85
N PRO A 81 13.87 13.48 2.84
CA PRO A 81 12.81 13.84 1.91
C PRO A 81 12.18 12.64 1.19
N ILE A 82 12.94 11.56 0.99
CA ILE A 82 12.41 10.35 0.37
C ILE A 82 11.52 9.53 1.33
N SER A 83 11.77 9.61 2.63
CA SER A 83 10.89 9.03 3.65
C SER A 83 9.55 9.77 3.72
N ASP A 84 9.56 11.09 3.57
CA ASP A 84 8.32 11.88 3.42
C ASP A 84 7.54 11.44 2.17
N MET A 85 8.24 11.28 1.02
CA MET A 85 7.63 10.77 -0.22
C MET A 85 7.02 9.37 -0.04
N ALA A 86 7.69 8.46 0.67
CA ALA A 86 7.15 7.14 0.98
C ALA A 86 5.93 7.21 1.91
N GLY A 87 5.91 8.13 2.87
CA GLY A 87 4.77 8.40 3.73
C GLY A 87 3.57 8.92 2.93
N ASP A 88 3.79 9.86 2.03
CA ASP A 88 2.80 10.34 1.06
C ASP A 88 2.25 9.19 0.21
N MET A 89 3.12 8.34 -0.33
CA MET A 89 2.73 7.20 -1.14
C MET A 89 1.84 6.24 -0.34
N TRP A 90 2.19 5.95 0.91
CA TRP A 90 1.39 5.11 1.80
C TRP A 90 -0.03 5.66 1.98
N LEU A 91 -0.18 6.94 2.28
CA LEU A 91 -1.50 7.57 2.43
C LEU A 91 -2.31 7.54 1.12
N LEU A 92 -1.66 7.75 -0.02
CA LEU A 92 -2.30 7.68 -1.33
C LEU A 92 -2.83 6.27 -1.64
N LEU A 93 -2.09 5.23 -1.28
CA LEU A 93 -2.51 3.83 -1.47
C LEU A 93 -3.74 3.49 -0.64
N ILE A 94 -3.76 3.90 0.63
CA ILE A 94 -4.94 3.71 1.51
C ILE A 94 -6.16 4.38 0.89
N GLN A 95 -6.04 5.66 0.55
CA GLN A 95 -7.16 6.44 0.00
C GLN A 95 -7.69 5.84 -1.31
N LEU A 96 -6.81 5.42 -2.21
CA LEU A 96 -7.19 4.78 -3.47
C LEU A 96 -8.00 3.50 -3.21
N ALA A 97 -7.47 2.61 -2.35
CA ALA A 97 -8.10 1.34 -2.04
C ALA A 97 -9.48 1.54 -1.39
N ASP A 98 -9.57 2.43 -0.39
CA ASP A 98 -10.81 2.73 0.32
C ASP A 98 -11.88 3.31 -0.60
N LYS A 99 -11.50 4.28 -1.46
CA LYS A 99 -12.42 4.91 -2.41
C LYS A 99 -12.97 3.90 -3.41
N VAL A 100 -12.11 3.08 -4.01
CA VAL A 100 -12.53 2.02 -4.93
C VAL A 100 -13.41 0.98 -4.24
N LYS A 101 -13.06 0.57 -3.02
CA LYS A 101 -13.83 -0.39 -2.22
C LYS A 101 -15.23 0.15 -1.90
N ARG A 102 -15.32 1.38 -1.40
CA ARG A 102 -16.61 2.05 -1.11
C ARG A 102 -17.46 2.19 -2.37
N ALA A 103 -16.86 2.63 -3.48
CA ALA A 103 -17.56 2.75 -4.76
C ALA A 103 -18.13 1.40 -5.23
N LYS A 104 -17.31 0.34 -5.26
CA LYS A 104 -17.75 -1.01 -5.65
C LYS A 104 -18.90 -1.53 -4.78
N LYS A 105 -18.90 -1.22 -3.48
CA LYS A 105 -19.96 -1.64 -2.55
C LYS A 105 -21.30 -0.96 -2.85
N ILE A 106 -21.29 0.30 -3.28
CA ILE A 106 -22.51 1.11 -3.40
C ILE A 106 -23.05 1.16 -4.83
N VAL A 107 -22.19 1.02 -5.85
CA VAL A 107 -22.55 1.26 -7.27
C VAL A 107 -23.78 0.49 -7.76
N GLY A 108 -23.95 -0.76 -7.31
CA GLY A 108 -25.11 -1.59 -7.66
C GLY A 108 -26.44 -1.09 -7.07
N HIS A 109 -26.40 -0.20 -6.09
CA HIS A 109 -27.56 0.39 -5.45
C HIS A 109 -27.85 1.83 -5.91
N ILE A 110 -27.06 2.38 -6.84
CA ILE A 110 -27.27 3.73 -7.37
C ILE A 110 -28.38 3.69 -8.43
N TYR A 111 -29.50 4.37 -8.16
CA TYR A 111 -30.65 4.42 -9.07
C TYR A 111 -30.42 5.31 -10.30
N SER A 112 -29.81 6.49 -10.11
CA SER A 112 -29.54 7.42 -11.21
C SER A 112 -28.51 6.81 -12.15
N ALA A 113 -28.92 6.53 -13.39
CA ALA A 113 -28.05 5.92 -14.40
C ALA A 113 -26.80 6.78 -14.66
N ALA A 114 -26.93 8.11 -14.62
CA ALA A 114 -25.82 9.04 -14.79
C ALA A 114 -24.85 9.03 -13.59
N ASP A 115 -25.38 8.98 -12.35
CA ASP A 115 -24.54 8.88 -11.15
C ASP A 115 -23.82 7.52 -11.12
N ARG A 116 -24.50 6.45 -11.53
CA ARG A 116 -23.94 5.10 -11.61
C ARG A 116 -22.81 5.03 -12.65
N ASP A 117 -23.04 5.48 -13.87
CA ASP A 117 -22.01 5.53 -14.93
C ASP A 117 -20.78 6.33 -14.48
N ARG A 118 -20.99 7.44 -13.78
CA ARG A 118 -19.90 8.24 -13.21
C ARG A 118 -19.09 7.43 -12.20
N VAL A 119 -19.75 6.78 -11.24
CA VAL A 119 -19.07 5.97 -10.21
C VAL A 119 -18.36 4.76 -10.84
N GLU A 120 -18.96 4.10 -11.83
CA GLU A 120 -18.35 2.99 -12.58
C GLU A 120 -17.05 3.40 -13.25
N LYS A 121 -17.01 4.59 -13.89
CA LYS A 121 -15.78 5.14 -14.49
C LYS A 121 -14.67 5.38 -13.46
N PHE A 122 -15.01 5.82 -12.26
CA PHE A 122 -14.02 5.95 -11.19
C PHE A 122 -13.57 4.60 -10.63
N ILE A 123 -14.45 3.60 -10.55
CA ILE A 123 -14.04 2.23 -10.20
C ILE A 123 -13.03 1.70 -11.21
N GLU A 124 -13.30 1.88 -12.51
CA GLU A 124 -12.40 1.45 -13.59
C GLU A 124 -11.06 2.18 -13.52
N ALA A 125 -11.07 3.52 -13.38
CA ALA A 125 -9.86 4.32 -13.25
C ALA A 125 -9.03 3.91 -12.02
N GLY A 126 -9.68 3.64 -10.89
CA GLY A 126 -9.01 3.17 -9.68
C GLY A 126 -8.40 1.77 -9.85
N CYS A 127 -9.12 0.83 -10.47
CA CYS A 127 -8.57 -0.49 -10.82
C CYS A 127 -7.36 -0.37 -11.76
N CYS A 128 -7.41 0.53 -12.75
CA CYS A 128 -6.28 0.79 -13.65
C CYS A 128 -5.06 1.33 -12.88
N LEU A 129 -5.26 2.20 -11.88
CA LEU A 129 -4.17 2.65 -11.01
C LEU A 129 -3.59 1.51 -10.18
N THR A 130 -4.42 0.60 -9.67
CA THR A 130 -3.94 -0.61 -8.99
C THR A 130 -3.08 -1.48 -9.93
N GLU A 131 -3.42 -1.61 -11.21
CA GLU A 131 -2.58 -2.31 -12.19
C GLU A 131 -1.24 -1.59 -12.45
N LYS A 132 -1.23 -0.25 -12.45
CA LYS A 132 0.02 0.53 -12.54
C LYS A 132 0.91 0.30 -11.33
N LEU A 133 0.34 0.24 -10.12
CA LEU A 133 1.07 -0.14 -8.91
C LEU A 133 1.66 -1.55 -9.05
N ARG A 134 0.85 -2.55 -9.44
CA ARG A 134 1.31 -3.93 -9.66
C ARG A 134 2.46 -4.00 -10.67
N SER A 135 2.38 -3.22 -11.74
CA SER A 135 3.44 -3.11 -12.74
C SER A 135 4.73 -2.51 -12.17
N LEU A 136 4.62 -1.46 -11.35
CA LEU A 136 5.76 -0.83 -10.68
C LEU A 136 6.45 -1.80 -9.71
N LEU A 137 5.67 -2.48 -8.87
CA LEU A 137 6.17 -3.52 -7.95
C LEU A 137 6.88 -4.64 -8.71
N LYS A 138 6.31 -5.08 -9.84
CA LYS A 138 6.89 -6.15 -10.66
C LYS A 138 8.28 -5.81 -11.18
N ILE A 139 8.53 -4.54 -11.50
CA ILE A 139 9.84 -4.06 -11.95
C ILE A 139 10.87 -4.14 -10.81
N CYS A 140 10.46 -3.88 -9.57
CA CYS A 140 11.32 -3.98 -8.39
C CYS A 140 11.68 -5.44 -8.03
N GLU A 141 10.87 -6.43 -8.42
CA GLU A 141 11.10 -7.83 -8.05
C GLU A 141 12.41 -8.42 -8.60
N ALA A 142 12.79 -8.09 -9.83
CA ALA A 142 13.96 -8.71 -10.46
C ALA A 142 15.29 -8.31 -9.78
N PRO A 143 15.55 -7.02 -9.48
CA PRO A 143 16.70 -6.60 -8.67
C PRO A 143 16.70 -7.26 -7.28
N MET A 144 15.57 -7.24 -6.57
CA MET A 144 15.45 -7.86 -5.25
C MET A 144 15.81 -9.35 -5.26
N LEU A 145 15.36 -10.12 -6.25
CA LEU A 145 15.67 -11.54 -6.39
C LEU A 145 17.15 -11.80 -6.66
N LYS A 146 17.84 -10.89 -7.37
CA LYS A 146 19.30 -11.02 -7.61
C LYS A 146 20.07 -10.91 -6.31
N VAL A 147 19.65 -10.01 -5.42
CA VAL A 147 20.30 -9.78 -4.13
C VAL A 147 19.89 -10.85 -3.11
N ALA A 148 18.62 -11.27 -3.12
CA ALA A 148 18.11 -12.33 -2.24
C ALA A 148 18.78 -13.69 -2.49
N LYS A 149 19.13 -14.04 -3.74
CA LYS A 149 19.87 -15.29 -4.05
C LYS A 149 21.27 -15.36 -3.42
N ARG A 150 21.79 -14.24 -2.90
CA ARG A 150 23.06 -14.19 -2.14
C ARG A 150 22.86 -14.41 -0.62
N SER A 151 21.61 -14.52 -0.16
CA SER A 151 21.21 -14.74 1.23
C SER A 151 20.34 -16.01 1.32
N GLN A 152 20.65 -16.95 2.22
CA GLN A 152 19.95 -18.24 2.29
C GLN A 152 18.54 -18.19 2.91
N ALA A 153 17.98 -17.02 3.26
CA ALA A 153 16.67 -16.93 3.92
C ALA A 153 15.82 -15.73 3.45
N GLY A 154 14.75 -16.01 2.70
CA GLY A 154 13.61 -15.11 2.45
C GLY A 154 13.92 -13.77 1.77
N LEU A 155 12.94 -12.86 1.81
CA LEU A 155 13.15 -11.43 1.61
C LEU A 155 14.02 -10.89 2.75
N GLY A 156 15.32 -11.20 2.69
CA GLY A 156 16.29 -10.70 3.66
C GLY A 156 16.41 -9.18 3.58
N GLU A 157 17.08 -8.59 4.57
CA GLU A 157 17.28 -7.15 4.69
C GLU A 157 17.78 -6.49 3.40
N ASN A 158 18.70 -7.14 2.71
CA ASN A 158 19.24 -6.66 1.43
C ASN A 158 18.19 -6.57 0.31
N ALA A 159 17.12 -7.37 0.35
CA ALA A 159 16.05 -7.28 -0.63
C ALA A 159 15.14 -6.07 -0.36
N GLY A 160 14.91 -5.73 0.91
CA GLY A 160 14.19 -4.50 1.29
C GLY A 160 14.94 -3.25 0.87
N VAL A 161 16.25 -3.20 1.12
CA VAL A 161 17.13 -2.10 0.67
C VAL A 161 17.10 -1.97 -0.85
N GLU A 162 17.29 -3.07 -1.59
CA GLU A 162 17.27 -3.06 -3.06
C GLU A 162 15.93 -2.60 -3.63
N PHE A 163 14.81 -2.93 -2.96
CA PHE A 163 13.49 -2.45 -3.36
C PHE A 163 13.40 -0.92 -3.28
N VAL A 164 13.83 -0.33 -2.16
CA VAL A 164 13.81 1.12 -1.94
C VAL A 164 14.69 1.82 -2.98
N GLU A 165 15.91 1.34 -3.17
CA GLU A 165 16.86 1.89 -4.16
C GLU A 165 16.33 1.78 -5.59
N THR A 166 15.59 0.71 -5.92
CA THR A 166 14.97 0.58 -7.24
C THR A 166 13.76 1.52 -7.39
N LEU A 167 12.86 1.54 -6.40
CA LEU A 167 11.59 2.28 -6.44
C LEU A 167 11.82 3.79 -6.44
N PHE A 168 12.76 4.25 -5.62
CA PHE A 168 13.02 5.67 -5.35
C PHE A 168 14.36 6.17 -5.89
N GLY A 169 15.19 5.30 -6.45
CA GLY A 169 16.46 5.69 -7.07
C GLY A 169 16.23 6.60 -8.28
N ARG A 170 16.93 7.75 -8.30
CA ARG A 170 16.83 8.77 -9.36
C ARG A 170 17.09 8.19 -10.75
N ASP A 171 18.08 7.33 -10.87
CA ASP A 171 18.46 6.68 -12.14
C ASP A 171 17.71 5.35 -12.38
N GLN A 172 16.71 5.04 -11.55
CA GLN A 172 15.97 3.77 -11.56
C GLN A 172 14.49 3.99 -11.92
N LYS A 173 13.61 4.01 -10.91
CA LYS A 173 12.15 4.09 -11.12
C LYS A 173 11.50 5.32 -10.49
N LEU A 174 12.26 6.27 -9.98
CA LEU A 174 11.72 7.48 -9.35
C LEU A 174 10.70 8.21 -10.22
N ASP A 175 11.01 8.48 -11.50
CA ASP A 175 10.08 9.16 -12.43
C ASP A 175 8.77 8.38 -12.62
N MET A 176 8.83 7.04 -12.67
CA MET A 176 7.62 6.20 -12.76
C MET A 176 6.81 6.25 -11.47
N THR A 177 7.50 6.22 -10.32
CA THR A 177 6.89 6.32 -8.98
C THR A 177 6.19 7.66 -8.81
N GLU A 178 6.84 8.77 -9.16
CA GLU A 178 6.26 10.12 -9.08
C GLU A 178 5.04 10.27 -10.00
N LYS A 179 5.11 9.77 -11.24
CA LYS A 179 3.96 9.78 -12.17
C LYS A 179 2.79 8.94 -11.64
N PHE A 180 3.07 7.80 -11.04
CA PHE A 180 2.05 6.98 -10.38
C PHE A 180 1.40 7.76 -9.24
N MET A 181 2.21 8.29 -8.31
CA MET A 181 1.70 9.06 -7.16
C MET A 181 0.90 10.29 -7.60
N HIS A 182 1.35 11.01 -8.62
CA HIS A 182 0.61 12.14 -9.20
C HIS A 182 -0.75 11.69 -9.76
N SER A 183 -0.78 10.57 -10.48
CA SER A 183 -2.03 10.02 -11.01
C SER A 183 -3.01 9.61 -9.90
N VAL A 184 -2.51 9.04 -8.80
CA VAL A 184 -3.34 8.69 -7.63
C VAL A 184 -3.85 9.93 -6.90
N ARG A 185 -3.01 10.97 -6.72
CA ARG A 185 -3.44 12.26 -6.15
C ARG A 185 -4.59 12.87 -6.96
N HIS A 186 -4.43 12.91 -8.28
CA HIS A 186 -5.45 13.43 -9.18
C HIS A 186 -6.74 12.61 -9.08
N PHE A 187 -6.63 11.27 -9.11
CA PHE A 187 -7.79 10.40 -8.91
C PHE A 187 -8.50 10.69 -7.58
N ASN A 188 -7.76 10.76 -6.47
CA ASN A 188 -8.33 10.97 -5.15
C ASN A 188 -9.11 12.28 -5.06
N LEU A 189 -8.55 13.38 -5.58
CA LEU A 189 -9.20 14.69 -5.61
C LEU A 189 -10.47 14.66 -6.46
N HIS A 190 -10.38 14.14 -7.69
CA HIS A 190 -11.54 14.06 -8.58
C HIS A 190 -12.63 13.14 -8.05
N PHE A 191 -12.26 12.03 -7.39
CA PHE A 191 -13.22 11.15 -6.76
C PHE A 191 -14.02 11.88 -5.67
N ASP A 192 -13.37 12.69 -4.85
CA ASP A 192 -14.04 13.44 -3.78
C ASP A 192 -15.04 14.44 -4.37
N ASP A 193 -14.64 15.18 -5.39
CA ASP A 193 -15.50 16.18 -6.06
C ASP A 193 -16.71 15.56 -6.77
N HIS A 194 -16.55 14.36 -7.33
CA HIS A 194 -17.53 13.80 -8.27
C HIS A 194 -18.37 12.66 -7.68
N CYS A 195 -17.88 11.96 -6.66
CA CYS A 195 -18.49 10.74 -6.13
C CYS A 195 -18.89 10.83 -4.65
N GLU A 196 -18.23 11.63 -3.81
CA GLU A 196 -18.49 11.60 -2.36
C GLU A 196 -19.95 11.95 -2.04
N GLY A 197 -20.50 12.99 -2.68
CA GLY A 197 -21.91 13.36 -2.53
C GLY A 197 -22.91 12.31 -3.05
N ILE A 198 -22.50 11.42 -3.96
CA ILE A 198 -23.32 10.30 -4.44
C ILE A 198 -23.28 9.17 -3.41
N LEU A 199 -22.10 8.85 -2.88
CA LEU A 199 -21.87 7.75 -1.94
C LEU A 199 -22.47 8.00 -0.55
N GLN A 200 -22.69 9.27 -0.17
CA GLN A 200 -23.34 9.66 1.08
C GLN A 200 -24.88 9.57 1.04
N LYS A 201 -25.48 9.40 -0.15
CA LYS A 201 -26.94 9.28 -0.25
C LYS A 201 -27.38 7.97 0.43
N PRO A 202 -28.47 7.97 1.22
CA PRO A 202 -28.99 6.75 1.82
C PRO A 202 -29.29 5.72 0.74
N VAL A 203 -28.69 4.55 0.89
CA VAL A 203 -29.03 3.37 0.09
C VAL A 203 -30.36 2.85 0.62
N ARG A 204 -31.40 2.82 -0.21
CA ARG A 204 -32.72 2.25 0.15
C ARG A 204 -32.78 0.78 -0.20
#